data_AF-A0A251VIE2-F1
#
_entry.id   AF-A0A251VIE2-F1
#
_cell.length_a   1.000
_cell.length_b   1.000
_cell.length_c   1.000
_cell.angle_alpha   90.00
_cell.angle_beta   90.00
_cell.angle_gamma   90.00
#
_symmetry.space_group_name_H-M   'P 1'
#
loop_
_entity.id
_entity.type
_entity.pdbx_description
1 polymer ?
#
loop_
_entity_poly.entity_id
_entity_poly.type
_entity_poly.pdbx_seq_one_letter_code
_entity_poly.pdbx_strand_id
1 'polypeptide(L)' 'MELINNIAKAHGGVSVFGGVGERTREGNDLYMEMKESGVINEKNIAESKVALVYGQMNEPPTQK' A
#
# COMPACT_ATOMS: atom_id res chain seq x y z
N MET A 1 -6.11 -3.94 -7.65
CA MET A 1 -6.73 -4.19 -6.33
C MET A 1 -6.99 -5.67 -6.03
N GLU A 2 -7.64 -6.44 -6.91
CA GLU A 2 -7.96 -7.88 -6.66
C GLU A 2 -6.73 -8.74 -6.35
N LEU A 3 -5.59 -8.49 -7.00
CA LEU A 3 -4.39 -9.30 -6.82
C LEU A 3 -3.77 -9.14 -5.42
N ILE A 4 -3.77 -7.92 -4.86
CA ILE A 4 -3.26 -7.66 -3.51
C ILE A 4 -4.22 -8.21 -2.45
N ASN A 5 -5.52 -8.08 -2.67
CA ASN A 5 -6.53 -8.62 -1.76
C ASN A 5 -6.48 -10.16 -1.71
N ASN A 6 -6.27 -10.81 -2.86
CA ASN A 6 -6.09 -12.26 -2.94
C ASN A 6 -4.77 -12.72 -2.32
N ILE A 7 -3.66 -12.03 -2.54
CA ILE A 7 -2.36 -12.38 -1.95
C ILE A 7 -2.34 -12.16 -0.44
N ALA A 8 -2.89 -11.05 0.06
CA ALA A 8 -2.94 -10.74 1.50
C ALA A 8 -3.89 -11.66 2.29
N LYS A 9 -4.96 -12.17 1.63
CA LYS A 9 -5.88 -13.15 2.22
C LYS A 9 -5.39 -14.60 2.10
N ALA A 10 -4.82 -14.98 0.95
CA ALA A 10 -4.40 -16.36 0.68
C ALA A 10 -3.02 -16.69 1.23
N HIS A 11 -2.09 -15.74 1.23
CA HIS A 11 -0.79 -15.88 1.87
C HIS A 11 -0.77 -15.05 3.14
N GLY A 12 -0.60 -15.70 4.30
CA GLY A 12 -0.34 -15.03 5.59
C GLY A 12 1.01 -14.29 5.65
N GLY A 13 1.60 -13.96 4.51
CA GLY A 13 2.84 -13.20 4.38
C GLY A 13 2.58 -11.70 4.31
N VAL A 14 3.63 -10.93 4.57
CA VAL A 14 3.62 -9.47 4.46
C VAL A 14 3.84 -9.10 2.99
N SER A 15 3.00 -8.22 2.43
CA SER A 15 3.13 -7.71 1.06
C SER A 15 3.76 -6.32 1.05
N VAL A 16 4.61 -6.00 0.08
CA VAL A 16 5.17 -4.65 -0.08
C VAL A 16 4.70 -4.08 -1.41
N PHE A 17 4.06 -2.91 -1.37
CA PHE A 17 3.69 -2.15 -2.56
C PHE A 17 4.66 -1.00 -2.74
N GLY A 18 5.36 -0.94 -3.88
CA GLY A 18 6.25 0.16 -4.24
C GLY A 18 5.68 0.93 -5.42
N GLY A 19 5.04 2.07 -5.15
CA GLY A 19 4.53 2.98 -6.18
C GLY A 19 5.53 4.08 -6.48
N VAL A 20 6.26 3.99 -7.59
CA VAL A 20 7.26 4.98 -8.02
C VAL A 20 6.69 5.86 -9.12
N GLY A 21 6.70 7.18 -8.93
CA GLY A 21 6.12 8.15 -9.86
C GLY A 21 4.59 8.21 -9.81
N GLU A 22 3.97 7.61 -8.79
CA GLU A 22 2.52 7.59 -8.66
C GLU A 22 1.97 8.99 -8.36
N ARG A 23 0.76 9.26 -8.88
CA ARG A 23 0.04 10.48 -8.49
C ARG A 23 -0.44 10.31 -7.06
N THR A 24 -0.25 11.34 -6.24
CA THR A 24 -0.67 11.36 -4.83
C THR A 24 -2.14 10.94 -4.63
N ARG A 25 -3.01 11.24 -5.62
CA ARG A 25 -4.42 10.80 -5.62
C ARG A 25 -4.56 9.28 -5.69
N GLU A 26 -3.82 8.62 -6.56
CA GLU A 26 -3.88 7.16 -6.76
C GLU A 26 -3.34 6.43 -5.52
N GLY A 27 -2.30 6.96 -4.87
CA GLY A 27 -1.82 6.43 -3.59
C GLY A 27 -2.81 6.61 -2.43
N ASN A 28 -3.55 7.72 -2.41
CA ASN A 28 -4.59 7.93 -1.39
C ASN A 28 -5.79 6.99 -1.58
N ASP A 29 -6.24 6.81 -2.83
CA ASP A 29 -7.33 5.88 -3.16
C ASP A 29 -6.95 4.43 -2.78
N LEU A 30 -5.70 4.02 -3.08
CA LEU A 30 -5.17 2.71 -2.70
C LEU A 30 -5.08 2.53 -1.18
N TYR A 31 -4.64 3.55 -0.44
CA TYR A 31 -4.56 3.50 1.02
C TYR A 31 -5.94 3.29 1.66
N MET A 32 -6.95 4.03 1.19
CA MET A 32 -8.32 3.90 1.69
C MET A 32 -8.89 2.51 1.44
N GLU A 33 -8.66 1.94 0.25
CA GLU A 33 -9.15 0.60 -0.08
C GLU A 33 -8.43 -0.51 0.74
N MET A 34 -7.14 -0.34 1.02
CA MET A 34 -6.37 -1.25 1.89
C MET A 34 -6.87 -1.21 3.35
N LYS A 35 -7.33 -0.05 3.80
CA LYS A 35 -7.95 0.14 5.12
C LYS A 35 -9.34 -0.47 5.18
N GLU A 36 -10.20 -0.23 4.19
CA GLU A 36 -11.55 -0.81 4.14
C GLU A 36 -11.52 -2.34 3.98
N SER A 37 -10.54 -2.87 3.25
CA SER A 37 -10.36 -4.32 3.10
C SER A 37 -9.76 -5.01 4.32
N GLY A 38 -9.35 -4.25 5.35
CA GLY A 38 -8.76 -4.76 6.58
C GLY A 38 -7.32 -5.26 6.42
N VAL A 39 -6.65 -4.93 5.31
CA VAL A 39 -5.25 -5.26 5.06
C VAL A 39 -4.32 -4.32 5.83
N ILE A 40 -4.71 -3.05 5.97
CA ILE A 40 -4.07 -2.06 6.85
C ILE A 40 -4.95 -1.88 8.08
N ASN A 41 -4.35 -2.08 9.25
CA ASN A 41 -4.97 -1.81 10.53
C ASN A 41 -4.31 -0.57 11.16
N GLU A 42 -4.98 0.59 11.03
CA GLU A 42 -4.50 1.85 11.63
C GLU A 42 -4.41 1.79 13.17
N LYS A 43 -5.25 0.97 13.80
CA LYS A 43 -5.26 0.83 15.27
C LYS A 43 -4.15 -0.09 15.76
N ASN A 44 -3.72 -1.03 14.92
CA ASN A 44 -2.62 -1.95 15.23
C ASN A 44 -1.73 -2.14 14.01
N ILE A 45 -0.73 -1.26 13.86
CA ILE A 45 0.21 -1.30 12.75
C ILE A 45 0.97 -2.64 12.70
N ALA A 46 1.18 -3.30 13.84
CA ALA A 46 1.85 -4.60 13.90
C ALA A 46 1.03 -5.74 13.27
N GLU A 47 -0.30 -5.58 13.16
CA GLU A 47 -1.19 -6.52 12.47
C GLU A 47 -1.38 -6.20 10.98
N SER A 48 -0.86 -5.05 10.51
CA SER A 48 -0.95 -4.69 9.10
C SER A 48 -0.11 -5.65 8.27
N LYS A 49 -0.71 -6.22 7.22
CA LYS A 49 -0.05 -7.21 6.35
C LYS A 49 0.54 -6.60 5.08
N VAL A 50 0.51 -5.27 4.97
CA VAL A 50 1.05 -4.56 3.81
C VAL A 50 1.90 -3.37 4.22
N ALA A 51 3.04 -3.20 3.57
CA ALA A 51 3.82 -1.97 3.60
C ALA A 51 3.62 -1.21 2.29
N LEU A 52 3.22 0.06 2.35
CA LEU A 52 3.08 0.92 1.19
C LEU A 52 4.26 1.89 1.15
N VAL A 53 5.02 1.85 0.06
CA VAL A 53 6.12 2.77 -0.23
C VAL A 53 5.72 3.59 -1.45
N TYR A 54 5.61 4.90 -1.29
CA TYR A 54 5.27 5.83 -2.35
C TYR A 54 6.48 6.72 -2.64
N GLY A 55 7.03 6.63 -3.85
CA GLY A 55 7.90 7.65 -4.42
C GLY A 55 7.04 8.55 -5.29
N GLN A 56 6.72 9.76 -4.83
CA GLN A 56 5.77 10.60 -5.56
C GLN A 56 6.42 11.25 -6.78
N MET A 57 5.62 11.51 -7.81
CA MET A 57 6.10 12.19 -9.02
C MET A 57 6.71 13.59 -8.75
N ASN A 58 6.40 14.19 -7.59
CA ASN A 58 6.88 15.49 -7.12
C ASN A 58 8.20 15.44 -6.34
N GLU A 59 8.74 14.25 -6.04
CA GLU A 59 10.00 14.14 -5.31
C GLU A 59 11.21 14.32 -6.25
N PRO A 60 12.37 14.81 -5.75
CA PRO A 60 13.58 14.93 -6.56
C PRO A 60 13.97 13.58 -7.17
N PRO A 61 14.59 13.53 -8.36
CA PRO A 61 14.91 12.27 -9.06
C PRO A 61 15.85 11.34 -8.27
N THR A 62 16.54 11.84 -7.25
CA THR A 62 17.34 11.03 -6.30
C THR A 62 16.50 10.30 -5.24
N GLN A 63 15.22 10.63 -5.08
CA GLN A 63 14.31 10.04 -4.10
C GLN A 63 13.11 9.30 -4.74
N LYS A 64 13.06 9.22 -6.07
CA LYS A 64 12.09 8.42 -6.83
C LYS A 64 12.52 6.96 -6.93
#